data_AF-A0A5K1EPN8-F1
#
_entry.id   AF-A0A5K1EPN8-F1
#
_cell.length_a   1.000
_cell.length_b   1.000
_cell.length_c   1.000
_cell.angle_alpha   90.00
_cell.angle_beta   90.00
_cell.angle_gamma   90.00
#
_symmetry.space_group_name_H-M   'P 1'
#
loop_
_entity.id
_entity.type
_entity.pdbx_description
1 polymer ?
#
loop_
_entity_poly.entity_id
_entity_poly.type
_entity_poly.pdbx_seq_one_letter_code
_entity_poly.pdbx_strand_id
1 'polypeptide(L)'
;MYTIKYKPDGSVERYKARLVAKGFSKKYGIDYLESFAPVAKMKIVRVVMSLAVMKEWRMYQLDVRNAFLNGDLEEEVYIHMPPGYEGPEKC
;
A
#
# COMPACT_ATOMS: atom_id res chain seq x y z
N MET A 1 3.24 1.61 -18.21
CA MET A 1 4.51 2.36 -18.37
C MET A 1 5.45 1.91 -17.27
N TYR A 2 6.66 1.44 -17.60
CA TYR A 2 7.68 1.04 -16.62
C TYR A 2 8.82 2.06 -16.58
N THR A 3 9.54 2.13 -15.46
CA THR A 3 10.70 3.00 -15.28
C THR A 3 11.94 2.13 -15.10
N ILE A 4 13.04 2.45 -15.79
CA ILE A 4 14.31 1.75 -15.65
C ILE A 4 15.12 2.43 -14.55
N LYS A 5 15.60 1.66 -13.57
CA LYS A 5 16.62 2.12 -12.62
C LYS A 5 17.98 1.72 -13.14
N TYR A 6 18.90 2.67 -13.19
CA TYR A 6 20.28 2.46 -13.60
C TYR A 6 21.20 2.51 -12.39
N LYS A 7 22.29 1.75 -12.45
CA LYS A 7 23.40 1.82 -11.50
C LYS A 7 24.25 3.07 -11.77
N PRO A 8 25.15 3.45 -10.84
CA PRO A 8 26.07 4.58 -11.06
C PRO A 8 26.97 4.45 -12.30
N ASP A 9 27.23 3.22 -12.76
CA ASP A 9 28.00 2.90 -13.97
C ASP A 9 27.17 2.99 -15.27
N GLY A 10 25.88 3.34 -15.19
CA GLY A 10 24.96 3.42 -16.33
C GLY A 10 24.35 2.09 -16.77
N SER A 11 24.72 0.96 -16.15
CA SER A 11 24.10 -0.34 -16.43
C SER A 11 22.70 -0.42 -15.81
N VAL A 12 21.83 -1.26 -16.38
CA VAL A 12 20.47 -1.47 -15.87
C VAL A 12 20.52 -2.20 -14.52
N GLU A 13 20.01 -1.56 -13.45
CA GLU A 13 19.84 -2.17 -12.13
C GLU A 13 18.56 -3.02 -12.09
N ARG A 14 17.43 -2.43 -12.50
CA ARG A 14 16.11 -3.11 -12.50
C ARG A 14 15.06 -2.33 -13.29
N TYR A 15 14.09 -3.07 -13.84
CA TYR A 15 12.85 -2.52 -14.37
C TYR A 15 11.84 -2.40 -13.23
N LYS A 16 11.31 -1.19 -13.01
CA LYS A 16 10.33 -0.89 -11.97
C LYS A 16 8.99 -0.52 -12.60
N ALA A 17 7.98 -1.34 -12.36
CA ALA A 17 6.59 -0.98 -12.59
C ALA A 17 5.89 -0.81 -11.24
N ARG A 18 4.88 0.07 -11.18
CA ARG A 18 3.96 0.15 -10.04
C ARG A 18 2.61 -0.36 -10.50
N LEU A 19 2.08 -1.38 -9.81
CA LEU A 19 0.67 -1.74 -9.90
C LEU A 19 -0.09 -0.81 -8.97
N VAL A 20 -1.11 -0.13 -9.51
CA VAL A 20 -1.94 0.81 -8.75
C VAL A 20 -3.39 0.50 -9.13
N ALA A 21 -4.24 0.36 -8.13
CA ALA A 21 -5.68 0.23 -8.35
C ALA A 21 -6.19 1.46 -9.11
N LYS A 22 -7.05 1.23 -10.10
CA LYS A 22 -7.60 2.28 -10.96
C LYS A 22 -8.69 3.05 -10.22
N GLY A 23 -8.33 3.84 -9.20
CA GLY A 23 -9.30 4.44 -8.25
C GLY A 23 -10.40 5.30 -8.88
N PHE A 24 -10.25 5.74 -10.13
CA PHE A 24 -11.28 6.47 -10.88
C PHE A 24 -12.37 5.59 -11.50
N SER A 25 -12.26 4.26 -11.44
CA SER A 25 -13.36 3.35 -11.79
C SER A 25 -14.37 3.16 -10.66
N LYS A 26 -14.14 3.77 -9.48
CA LYS A 26 -15.13 3.83 -8.39
C LYS A 26 -16.33 4.65 -8.84
N LYS A 27 -17.53 4.07 -8.77
CA LYS A 27 -18.79 4.73 -9.12
C LYS A 27 -19.26 5.61 -7.96
N TYR A 28 -19.64 6.85 -8.26
CA TYR A 28 -20.28 7.76 -7.30
C TYR A 28 -21.54 7.10 -6.74
N GLY A 29 -21.65 6.99 -5.40
CA GLY A 29 -22.79 6.38 -4.72
C GLY A 29 -22.70 4.86 -4.45
N ILE A 30 -21.60 4.20 -4.84
CA ILE A 30 -21.34 2.79 -4.48
C ILE A 30 -20.08 2.72 -3.62
N ASP A 31 -18.89 2.92 -4.20
CA ASP A 31 -17.60 2.73 -3.48
C ASP A 31 -16.79 4.04 -3.32
N TYR A 32 -17.34 5.16 -3.80
CA TYR A 32 -16.63 6.44 -3.90
C TYR A 32 -16.40 7.13 -2.54
N LEU A 33 -17.30 6.90 -1.57
CA LEU A 33 -17.20 7.50 -0.22
C LEU A 33 -16.40 6.64 0.76
N GLU A 34 -16.14 5.37 0.41
CA GLU A 34 -15.35 4.45 1.21
C GLU A 34 -13.87 4.60 0.84
N SER A 35 -13.23 5.59 1.45
CA SER A 35 -11.77 5.69 1.51
C SER A 35 -11.27 5.21 2.87
N PHE A 36 -11.13 3.90 3.02
CA PHE A 36 -10.48 3.31 4.18
C PHE A 36 -8.95 3.33 3.99
N ALA A 37 -8.35 4.48 4.20
CA ALA A 37 -6.93 4.52 4.54
C ALA A 37 -6.84 4.38 6.08
N PRO A 38 -6.29 3.28 6.62
CA PRO A 38 -6.13 3.11 8.06
C PRO A 38 -5.00 4.01 8.56
N VAL A 39 -5.24 5.32 8.57
CA VAL A 39 -4.31 6.31 9.10
C VAL A 39 -4.72 6.62 10.52
N ALA A 40 -3.96 6.10 11.48
CA ALA A 40 -4.17 6.42 12.89
C ALA A 40 -4.03 7.94 13.11
N LYS A 41 -5.02 8.55 13.78
CA LYS A 41 -4.95 9.97 14.14
C LYS A 41 -3.93 10.16 15.25
N MET A 42 -3.02 11.12 15.08
CA MET A 42 -1.96 11.41 16.05
C MET A 42 -2.49 11.74 17.46
N LYS A 43 -3.69 12.32 17.56
CA LYS A 43 -4.36 12.57 18.85
C LYS A 43 -4.60 11.28 19.63
N ILE A 44 -5.06 10.23 18.96
CA ILE A 44 -5.32 8.92 19.57
C ILE A 44 -4.00 8.27 19.99
N VAL A 45 -2.98 8.31 19.12
CA VAL A 45 -1.64 7.79 19.41
C VAL A 45 -1.08 8.41 20.70
N ARG A 46 -1.17 9.74 20.84
CA ARG A 46 -0.70 10.44 22.05
C ARG A 46 -1.45 10.01 23.31
N VAL A 47 -2.77 9.86 23.25
CA VAL A 47 -3.58 9.39 24.39
C VAL A 47 -3.14 7.98 24.82
N VAL A 48 -2.98 7.06 23.87
CA VAL A 48 -2.53 5.69 24.15
C VAL A 48 -1.12 5.68 24.75
N MET A 49 -0.20 6.49 24.23
CA MET A 49 1.14 6.64 24.80
C MET A 49 1.11 7.19 26.23
N SER A 50 0.32 8.22 26.51
CA SER A 50 0.16 8.78 27.86
C SER A 50 -0.36 7.71 28.83
N LEU A 51 -1.36 6.92 28.43
CA LEU A 51 -1.88 5.82 29.23
C LEU A 51 -0.83 4.73 29.46
N ALA A 52 -0.07 4.35 28.43
CA ALA A 52 0.98 3.36 28.55
C ALA A 52 2.07 3.80 29.56
N VAL A 53 2.48 5.07 29.52
CA VAL A 53 3.44 5.62 30.49
C VAL A 53 2.85 5.62 31.92
N MET A 54 1.60 6.09 32.08
CA MET A 54 0.93 6.12 33.39
C MET A 54 0.74 4.73 34.01
N LYS A 55 0.67 3.69 33.18
CA LYS A 55 0.48 2.30 33.59
C LYS A 55 1.76 1.47 33.56
N GLU A 56 2.90 2.13 33.30
CA GLU A 56 4.22 1.49 33.18
C GLU A 56 4.23 0.32 32.17
N TRP A 57 3.45 0.44 31.09
CA TRP A 57 3.41 -0.56 30.03
C TRP A 57 4.66 -0.49 29.16
N ARG A 58 5.22 -1.67 28.85
CA ARG A 58 6.29 -1.79 27.87
C ARG A 58 5.74 -1.54 26.48
N MET A 59 6.31 -0.57 25.77
CA MET A 59 5.96 -0.25 24.39
C MET A 59 7.03 -0.77 23.44
N TYR A 60 6.60 -1.33 22.31
CA TYR A 60 7.48 -1.75 21.23
C TYR A 60 7.02 -1.10 19.93
N GLN A 61 7.97 -0.66 19.11
CA GLN A 61 7.70 -0.11 17.78
C GLN A 61 8.04 -1.17 16.73
N LEU A 62 7.09 -1.44 15.83
CA LEU A 62 7.27 -2.34 14.70
C LEU A 62 7.02 -1.56 13.40
N ASP A 63 8.01 -1.54 12.52
CA ASP A 63 7.88 -1.03 11.15
C ASP A 63 7.89 -2.22 10.18
N VAL A 64 6.73 -2.49 9.57
CA VAL A 64 6.55 -3.64 8.68
C VAL A 64 6.82 -3.21 7.24
N ARG A 65 7.84 -3.81 6.63
CA ARG A 65 8.09 -3.65 5.20
C ARG A 65 6.89 -4.18 4.42
N ASN A 66 6.34 -3.34 3.54
CA ASN A 66 5.15 -3.66 2.74
C ASN A 66 3.86 -3.90 3.57
N ALA A 67 3.63 -3.12 4.64
CA ALA A 67 2.40 -3.22 5.44
C ALA A 67 1.10 -3.23 4.60
N PHE A 68 1.07 -2.50 3.47
CA PHE A 68 -0.07 -2.48 2.54
C PHE A 68 -0.37 -3.83 1.85
N LEU A 69 0.60 -4.74 1.76
CA LEU A 69 0.44 -6.03 1.09
C LEU A 69 0.03 -7.16 2.05
N ASN A 70 -0.04 -6.89 3.36
CA ASN A 70 -0.37 -7.88 4.39
C ASN A 70 -1.78 -7.70 4.97
N GLY A 71 -2.61 -6.85 4.36
CA GLY A 71 -4.02 -6.74 4.70
C GLY A 71 -4.83 -7.74 3.90
N ASP A 72 -5.79 -8.39 4.55
CA ASP A 72 -6.79 -9.16 3.83
C ASP A 72 -7.61 -8.22 2.94
N LEU A 73 -7.75 -8.58 1.67
CA LEU A 73 -8.53 -7.84 0.70
C LEU A 73 -9.86 -8.56 0.53
N GLU A 74 -10.91 -8.02 1.13
CA GLU A 74 -12.28 -8.57 0.99
C GLU A 74 -12.90 -8.21 -0.38
N GLU A 75 -12.40 -7.16 -1.04
CA GLU A 75 -12.89 -6.66 -2.32
C GLU A 75 -12.23 -7.36 -3.53
N GLU A 76 -13.01 -7.68 -4.55
CA GLU A 76 -12.48 -8.16 -5.83
C GLU A 76 -11.88 -6.99 -6.62
N VAL A 77 -10.56 -7.03 -6.88
CA VAL A 77 -9.85 -5.96 -7.59
C VAL A 77 -9.35 -6.44 -8.94
N TYR A 78 -9.81 -5.79 -10.01
CA TYR A 78 -9.35 -6.05 -11.38
C TYR A 78 -8.08 -5.25 -11.71
N ILE A 79 -7.11 -5.91 -12.34
CA ILE A 79 -5.83 -5.31 -12.75
C ILE A 79 -5.68 -5.47 -14.27
N HIS A 80 -5.25 -4.40 -14.94
CA HIS A 80 -4.74 -4.53 -16.31
C HIS A 80 -3.25 -4.81 -16.25
N MET A 81 -2.80 -5.86 -16.94
CA MET A 81 -1.39 -6.23 -16.92
C MET A 81 -0.50 -5.11 -17.48
N PRO A 82 0.67 -4.88 -16.85
CA PRO A 82 1.60 -3.87 -17.33
C PRO A 82 2.16 -4.27 -18.70
N PRO A 83 2.50 -3.30 -19.57
CA PRO A 83 3.19 -3.59 -20.83
C PRO A 83 4.50 -4.35 -20.57
N GLY A 84 4.70 -5.48 -21.27
CA GLY A 84 5.86 -6.36 -21.12
C GLY A 84 5.64 -7.60 -20.23
N TYR A 85 4.40 -7.89 -19.82
CA TYR A 85 4.06 -9.17 -19.20
C TYR A 85 3.58 -10.18 -20.26
N GLU A 86 4.28 -11.32 -20.37
CA GLU A 86 4.03 -12.38 -21.36
C GLU A 86 3.42 -13.65 -20.73
N GLY A 87 2.73 -13.53 -19.59
CA GLY A 87 2.03 -14.67 -18.98
C GLY A 87 0.73 -15.02 -19.73
N PRO A 88 0.21 -16.25 -19.55
CA PRO A 88 -0.98 -16.71 -20.25
C PRO A 88 -2.16 -15.76 -20.01
N GLU A 89 -2.84 -15.38 -21.09
CA GLU A 89 -4.02 -14.49 -21.09
C GLU A 89 -5.18 -15.11 -20.31
N LYS A 90 -5.15 -15.00 -18.98
CA LYS A 90 -6.32 -15.12 -18.10
C LYS A 90 -6.16 -14.12 -16.97
N CYS A 91 -6.95 -13.04 -17.05
CA CYS A 91 -7.34 -12.24 -15.90
C CYS A 91 -8.79 -12.58 -15.57
#